data_AF-A0A7K4DDC6-F1
#
_entry.id   AF-A0A7K4DDC6-F1
#
_cell.length_a   1.000
_cell.length_b   1.000
_cell.length_c   1.000
_cell.angle_alpha   90.00
_cell.angle_beta   90.00
_cell.angle_gamma   90.00
#
_symmetry.space_group_name_H-M   'P 1'
#
loop_
_entity.id
_entity.type
_entity.pdbx_description
1 polymer ?
#
loop_
_entity_poly.entity_id
_entity_poly.type
_entity_poly.pdbx_seq_one_letter_code
_entity_poly.pdbx_strand_id
1 'polypeptide(L)'
;MNVPIILLEFLIIIIAILIRAFPAYKNKVGIDTWVHLLMAEEIKNNKYRMPKYIDYFIFKGPNDYPPLMHYLMAIFSKKTLQKITWLISPLVEGINTLLMFVVALLLTKDYSIALLSSLFYVFVPVIVFESDNLNTRPLGSLFFNISLFSSIYYVQTDNIAFLILAVFFGIILHLTHKMATQTFWATALLLSMIYLNPLYLMVLISSFLGALIISKGYYFEILRGHISIISFWNRHMSDYFTRDDYKEKISPSIKSVSKAIIRILGLTNNPWIFFTFIAFLFSERITVSDPLFVWTILIYSYFILTSYISIFKCFGDGHRYFEYGIMPTVILSAHTIILGTTPLILLGIALFAFSILNSFRGLRNKGKRDIRFGQNITLEKIFEIIKASDKENIMCIPPNISFMASYFTKKKTLMALSPQAYEEAAVFMLGSPSKKNIGELVGA
;
A
#
# COMPACT_ATOMS: atom_id res chain seq x y z
N MET A 1 12.86 -7.38 -32.53
CA MET A 1 12.13 -6.46 -31.62
C MET A 1 11.05 -5.74 -32.40
N ASN A 2 9.80 -5.79 -31.94
CA ASN A 2 8.69 -5.10 -32.61
C ASN A 2 8.64 -3.64 -32.13
N VAL A 3 9.40 -2.76 -32.79
CA VAL A 3 9.56 -1.34 -32.40
C VAL A 3 8.22 -0.63 -32.15
N PRO A 4 7.18 -0.79 -32.98
CA PRO A 4 5.85 -0.23 -32.71
C PRO A 4 5.26 -0.62 -31.35
N ILE A 5 5.44 -1.87 -30.91
CA ILE A 5 4.88 -2.37 -29.65
C ILE A 5 5.60 -1.74 -28.46
N ILE A 6 6.92 -1.57 -28.55
CA ILE A 6 7.71 -0.92 -27.51
C ILE A 6 7.32 0.55 -27.36
N LEU A 7 7.09 1.25 -28.48
CA LEU A 7 6.60 2.63 -28.47
C LEU A 7 5.21 2.72 -27.83
N LEU A 8 4.33 1.76 -28.10
CA LEU A 8 3.01 1.70 -27.48
C LEU A 8 3.08 1.47 -25.98
N GLU A 9 3.91 0.54 -25.49
CA GLU A 9 4.11 0.36 -24.06
C GLU A 9 4.66 1.62 -23.38
N PHE A 10 5.62 2.30 -24.03
CA PHE A 10 6.13 3.56 -23.51
C PHE A 10 5.04 4.63 -23.40
N LEU A 11 4.13 4.69 -24.37
CA LEU A 11 2.95 5.56 -24.30
C LEU A 11 2.02 5.16 -23.14
N ILE A 12 1.76 3.87 -22.93
CA ILE A 12 0.95 3.38 -21.80
C ILE A 12 1.58 3.80 -20.47
N ILE A 13 2.89 3.67 -20.31
CA ILE A 13 3.62 4.09 -19.10
C ILE A 13 3.48 5.60 -18.87
N ILE A 14 3.65 6.42 -19.92
CA ILE A 14 3.46 7.88 -19.84
C ILE A 14 2.02 8.20 -19.39
N ILE A 15 1.02 7.58 -20.00
CA ILE A 15 -0.39 7.76 -19.62
C ILE A 15 -0.59 7.39 -18.14
N ALA A 16 0.00 6.28 -17.70
CA ALA A 16 -0.10 5.81 -16.32
C ALA A 16 0.51 6.80 -15.32
N ILE A 17 1.65 7.40 -15.65
CA ILE A 17 2.28 8.45 -14.85
C ILE A 17 1.40 9.70 -14.85
N LEU A 18 0.92 10.16 -15.99
CA LEU A 18 0.11 11.38 -16.11
C LEU A 18 -1.21 11.30 -15.32
N ILE A 19 -1.93 10.18 -15.44
CA ILE A 19 -3.20 9.95 -14.73
C ILE A 19 -3.03 10.06 -13.21
N ARG A 20 -1.91 9.58 -12.67
CA ARG A 20 -1.62 9.55 -11.23
C ARG A 20 -0.93 10.82 -10.74
N ALA A 21 -0.09 11.43 -11.58
CA ALA A 21 0.66 12.62 -11.22
C ALA A 21 -0.19 13.89 -11.25
N PHE A 22 -1.18 13.99 -12.15
CA PHE A 22 -2.10 15.13 -12.20
C PHE A 22 -2.85 15.39 -10.86
N PRO A 23 -3.54 14.41 -10.26
CA PRO A 23 -4.19 14.60 -8.97
C PRO A 23 -3.19 14.84 -7.84
N ALA A 24 -2.05 14.14 -7.85
CA ALA A 24 -0.99 14.34 -6.86
C ALA A 24 -0.44 15.77 -6.88
N TYR A 25 -0.22 16.32 -8.08
CA TYR A 25 0.23 17.71 -8.25
C TYR A 25 -0.79 18.72 -7.74
N LYS A 26 -2.09 18.45 -7.91
CA LYS A 26 -3.16 19.34 -7.47
C LYS A 26 -3.39 19.30 -5.96
N ASN A 27 -3.40 18.11 -5.38
CA ASN A 27 -3.65 17.90 -3.94
C ASN A 27 -2.38 18.11 -3.09
N LYS A 28 -1.23 18.20 -3.77
CA LYS A 28 0.15 18.44 -3.33
C LYS A 28 0.70 17.51 -2.26
N VAL A 29 -0.02 17.16 -1.19
CA VAL A 29 0.59 16.41 -0.09
C VAL A 29 -0.43 15.64 0.77
N GLY A 30 -0.24 14.32 0.92
CA GLY A 30 -0.94 13.49 1.90
C GLY A 30 -0.32 13.60 3.30
N ILE A 31 -1.02 13.10 4.32
CA ILE A 31 -0.59 13.17 5.73
C ILE A 31 0.77 12.48 5.95
N ASP A 32 0.95 11.30 5.38
CA ASP A 32 2.14 10.47 5.57
C ASP A 32 3.40 11.07 4.90
N THR A 33 3.22 11.90 3.87
CA THR A 33 4.34 12.58 3.20
C THR A 33 5.20 13.33 4.20
N TRP A 34 4.59 14.05 5.15
CA TRP A 34 5.32 14.89 6.10
C TRP A 34 6.20 14.08 7.05
N VAL A 35 5.79 12.86 7.42
CA VAL A 35 6.63 11.93 8.19
C VAL A 35 7.85 11.55 7.38
N HIS A 36 7.67 11.17 6.12
CA HIS A 36 8.80 10.78 5.26
C HIS A 36 9.78 11.94 5.05
N LEU A 37 9.27 13.16 4.87
CA LEU A 37 10.10 14.36 4.74
C LEU A 37 10.85 14.70 6.03
N LEU A 38 10.20 14.57 7.19
CA LEU A 38 10.81 14.79 8.49
C LEU A 38 11.93 13.79 8.74
N MET A 39 11.65 12.50 8.51
CA MET A 39 12.62 11.42 8.67
C MET A 39 13.83 11.57 7.74
N ALA A 40 13.61 11.98 6.49
CA ALA A 40 14.69 12.24 5.55
C ALA A 40 15.61 13.38 6.02
N GLU A 41 15.05 14.45 6.60
CA GLU A 41 15.82 15.56 7.18
C GLU A 41 16.62 15.09 8.40
N GLU A 42 16.02 14.31 9.28
CA GLU A 42 16.70 13.77 10.47
C GLU A 42 17.83 12.79 10.13
N ILE A 43 17.64 11.92 9.13
CA ILE A 43 18.71 11.04 8.63
C ILE A 43 19.89 11.88 8.12
N LYS A 44 19.61 12.97 7.40
CA LYS A 44 20.65 13.86 6.88
C LYS A 44 21.39 14.59 8.00
N ASN A 45 20.66 15.12 8.96
CA ASN A 45 21.22 15.78 10.16
C ASN A 45 22.06 14.80 10.98
N ASN A 46 21.67 13.53 11.01
CA ASN A 46 22.40 12.45 11.68
C ASN A 46 23.45 11.75 10.79
N LYS A 47 24.03 12.47 9.82
CA LYS A 47 25.12 11.96 8.93
C LYS A 47 24.78 10.64 8.22
N TYR A 48 23.56 10.54 7.70
CA TYR A 48 23.02 9.33 7.04
C TYR A 48 22.94 8.09 7.94
N ARG A 49 22.87 8.27 9.26
CA ARG A 49 22.55 7.21 10.21
C ARG A 49 21.09 7.30 10.60
N MET A 50 20.41 6.15 10.66
CA MET A 50 19.03 6.12 11.13
C MET A 50 18.98 6.59 12.59
N PRO A 51 18.24 7.67 12.92
CA PRO A 51 18.10 8.10 14.30
C PRO A 51 17.32 7.05 15.09
N LYS A 52 17.78 6.78 16.32
CA LYS A 52 17.11 5.85 17.23
C LYS A 52 15.79 6.41 17.75
N TYR A 53 15.71 7.72 17.94
CA TYR A 53 14.53 8.46 18.43
C TYR A 53 14.34 9.73 17.63
N ILE A 54 13.09 10.20 17.55
CA ILE A 54 12.72 11.46 16.89
C ILE A 54 12.09 12.38 17.94
N ASP A 55 12.78 13.47 18.30
CA ASP A 55 12.38 14.35 19.42
C ASP A 55 11.32 15.41 19.06
N TYR A 56 10.46 15.10 18.08
CA TYR A 56 9.32 15.94 17.68
C TYR A 56 7.97 15.42 18.16
N PHE A 57 7.97 14.35 18.95
CA PHE A 57 6.79 13.64 19.42
C PHE A 57 6.85 13.52 20.93
N ILE A 58 5.77 13.92 21.61
CA ILE A 58 5.68 13.89 23.08
C ILE A 58 5.78 12.44 23.59
N PHE A 59 5.07 11.52 22.94
CA PHE A 59 5.13 10.09 23.25
C PHE A 59 6.37 9.50 22.59
N LYS A 60 7.39 9.21 23.41
CA LYS A 60 8.70 8.77 22.94
C LYS A 60 8.67 7.28 22.61
N GLY A 61 8.99 6.94 21.37
CA GLY A 61 9.22 5.55 20.95
C GLY A 61 10.44 5.43 20.05
N PRO A 62 11.04 4.23 19.95
CA PRO A 62 12.15 4.00 19.04
C PRO A 62 11.67 4.11 17.59
N ASN A 63 12.57 4.45 16.69
CA ASN A 63 12.27 4.40 15.27
C ASN A 63 12.17 2.95 14.80
N ASP A 64 10.97 2.54 14.40
CA ASP A 64 10.64 1.18 13.94
C ASP A 64 10.02 1.15 12.54
N TYR A 65 10.21 2.23 11.78
CA TYR A 65 9.70 2.33 10.43
C TYR A 65 10.71 1.73 9.42
N PRO A 66 10.26 1.00 8.38
CA PRO A 66 11.11 0.50 7.32
C PRO A 66 11.96 1.61 6.67
N PRO A 67 13.29 1.46 6.62
CA PRO A 67 14.18 2.60 6.45
C PRO A 67 14.35 3.02 4.98
N LEU A 68 14.08 2.13 4.01
CA LEU A 68 14.51 2.32 2.62
C LEU A 68 13.96 3.62 2.03
N MET A 69 12.65 3.86 2.17
CA MET A 69 12.04 5.06 1.63
C MET A 69 12.65 6.33 2.23
N HIS A 70 12.87 6.35 3.54
CA HIS A 70 13.48 7.51 4.21
C HIS A 70 14.91 7.76 3.69
N TYR A 71 15.69 6.70 3.45
CA TYR A 71 17.01 6.81 2.85
C TYR A 71 16.97 7.33 1.41
N LEU A 72 16.07 6.80 0.57
CA LEU A 72 15.89 7.29 -0.80
C LEU A 72 15.51 8.78 -0.82
N MET A 73 14.64 9.20 0.10
CA MET A 73 14.24 10.60 0.21
C MET A 73 15.38 11.49 0.73
N ALA A 74 16.22 11.00 1.64
CA ALA A 74 17.34 11.74 2.22
C ALA A 74 18.44 12.11 1.21
N ILE A 75 18.48 11.45 0.03
CA ILE A 75 19.39 11.78 -1.07
C ILE A 75 19.10 13.20 -1.59
N PHE A 76 17.83 13.62 -1.61
CA PHE A 76 17.43 14.89 -2.17
C PHE A 76 17.59 16.04 -1.16
N SER A 77 17.82 17.25 -1.67
CA SER A 77 17.73 18.46 -0.83
C SER A 77 16.28 18.67 -0.39
N LYS A 78 16.06 19.28 0.79
CA LYS A 78 14.71 19.62 1.29
C LYS A 78 13.87 20.37 0.25
N LYS A 79 14.47 21.37 -0.41
CA LYS A 79 13.81 22.17 -1.47
C LYS A 79 13.45 21.34 -2.69
N THR A 80 14.36 20.46 -3.12
CA THR A 80 14.11 19.56 -4.27
C THR A 80 12.99 18.59 -3.93
N LEU A 81 13.09 17.93 -2.78
CA LEU A 81 12.17 16.89 -2.35
C LEU A 81 10.74 17.42 -2.25
N GLN A 82 10.55 18.58 -1.61
CA GLN A 82 9.25 19.26 -1.55
C GLN A 82 8.65 19.53 -2.94
N LYS A 83 9.48 19.89 -3.94
CA LYS A 83 9.04 20.15 -5.31
C LYS A 83 8.67 18.90 -6.10
N ILE A 84 9.25 17.74 -5.78
CA ILE A 84 9.08 16.51 -6.56
C ILE A 84 8.20 15.46 -5.88
N THR A 85 7.80 15.66 -4.62
CA THR A 85 7.02 14.68 -3.83
C THR A 85 5.79 14.12 -4.56
N TRP A 86 5.07 14.96 -5.31
CA TRP A 86 3.90 14.57 -6.09
C TRP A 86 4.19 13.59 -7.23
N LEU A 87 5.45 13.49 -7.68
CA LEU A 87 5.84 12.70 -8.84
C LEU A 87 6.45 11.33 -8.47
N ILE A 88 6.96 11.18 -7.24
CA ILE A 88 7.70 9.97 -6.83
C ILE A 88 6.81 8.72 -6.90
N SER A 89 5.64 8.72 -6.25
CA SER A 89 4.71 7.59 -6.29
C SER A 89 4.24 7.28 -7.73
N PRO A 90 3.79 8.25 -8.54
CA PRO A 90 3.47 8.02 -9.95
C PRO A 90 4.60 7.41 -10.80
N LEU A 91 5.85 7.81 -10.57
CA LEU A 91 6.99 7.23 -11.28
C LEU A 91 7.19 5.75 -10.93
N VAL A 92 7.10 5.40 -9.64
CA VAL A 92 7.18 4.01 -9.19
C VAL A 92 6.05 3.18 -9.77
N GLU A 93 4.85 3.76 -9.91
CA GLU A 93 3.74 3.08 -10.58
C GLU A 93 3.92 2.95 -12.09
N GLY A 94 4.62 3.87 -12.74
CA GLY A 94 5.05 3.69 -14.14
C GLY A 94 5.98 2.48 -14.29
N ILE A 95 6.86 2.26 -13.32
CA ILE A 95 7.73 1.06 -13.27
C ILE A 95 6.89 -0.20 -13.02
N ASN A 96 5.89 -0.15 -12.14
CA ASN A 96 4.96 -1.28 -11.98
C ASN A 96 4.19 -1.57 -13.27
N THR A 97 3.73 -0.56 -14.01
CA THR A 97 3.10 -0.76 -15.32
C THR A 97 4.05 -1.52 -16.26
N LEU A 98 5.32 -1.08 -16.39
CA LEU A 98 6.31 -1.80 -17.19
C LEU A 98 6.52 -3.24 -16.71
N LEU A 99 6.51 -3.46 -15.39
CA LEU A 99 6.63 -4.80 -14.82
C LEU A 99 5.49 -5.70 -15.29
N MET A 100 4.25 -5.20 -15.38
CA MET A 100 3.11 -5.99 -15.89
C MET A 100 3.36 -6.45 -17.32
N PHE A 101 3.83 -5.55 -18.20
CA PHE A 101 4.19 -5.89 -19.59
C PHE A 101 5.26 -6.99 -19.63
N VAL A 102 6.37 -6.78 -18.91
CA VAL A 102 7.51 -7.70 -18.93
C VAL A 102 7.11 -9.08 -18.41
N VAL A 103 6.41 -9.14 -17.28
CA VAL A 103 5.99 -10.40 -16.66
C VAL A 103 5.00 -11.15 -17.57
N ALA A 104 4.01 -10.45 -18.10
CA ALA A 104 3.05 -11.04 -19.04
C ALA A 104 3.75 -11.58 -20.29
N LEU A 105 4.67 -10.80 -20.90
CA LEU A 105 5.43 -11.23 -22.06
C LEU A 105 6.34 -12.43 -21.75
N LEU A 106 6.94 -12.47 -20.57
CA LEU A 106 7.75 -13.61 -20.14
C LEU A 106 6.92 -14.90 -20.04
N LEU A 107 5.70 -14.81 -19.50
CA LEU A 107 4.80 -15.95 -19.30
C LEU A 107 4.13 -16.42 -20.58
N THR A 108 3.60 -15.52 -21.40
CA THR A 108 2.74 -15.88 -22.54
C THR A 108 3.45 -15.85 -23.87
N LYS A 109 4.61 -15.17 -23.95
CA LYS A 109 5.31 -14.84 -25.20
C LYS A 109 4.45 -14.06 -26.21
N ASP A 110 3.35 -13.45 -25.74
CA ASP A 110 2.41 -12.71 -26.56
C ASP A 110 2.39 -11.23 -26.17
N TYR A 111 2.73 -10.37 -27.13
CA TYR A 111 2.76 -8.93 -26.93
C TYR A 111 1.38 -8.30 -26.72
N SER A 112 0.32 -8.87 -27.29
CA SER A 112 -1.06 -8.38 -27.13
C SER A 112 -1.51 -8.54 -25.69
N ILE A 113 -1.23 -9.70 -25.11
CA ILE A 113 -1.53 -9.99 -23.70
C ILE A 113 -0.69 -9.09 -22.79
N ALA A 114 0.59 -8.87 -23.13
CA ALA A 114 1.47 -7.98 -22.37
C ALA A 114 0.97 -6.52 -22.35
N LEU A 115 0.66 -5.95 -23.53
CA LEU A 115 0.11 -4.61 -23.65
C LEU A 115 -1.21 -4.47 -22.90
N LEU A 116 -2.10 -5.45 -23.03
CA LEU A 116 -3.41 -5.42 -22.38
C LEU A 116 -3.28 -5.52 -20.86
N SER A 117 -2.33 -6.32 -20.35
CA SER A 117 -2.03 -6.42 -18.91
C SER A 117 -1.58 -5.07 -18.33
N SER A 118 -0.65 -4.40 -19.01
CA SER A 118 -0.22 -3.04 -18.65
C SER A 118 -1.37 -2.05 -18.69
N LEU A 119 -2.17 -2.07 -19.75
CA LEU A 119 -3.31 -1.18 -19.90
C LEU A 119 -4.35 -1.38 -18.78
N PHE A 120 -4.63 -2.63 -18.41
CA PHE A 120 -5.53 -2.93 -17.29
C PHE A 120 -4.99 -2.41 -15.96
N TYR A 121 -3.68 -2.56 -15.71
CA TYR A 121 -3.02 -2.02 -14.52
C TYR A 121 -3.15 -0.50 -14.39
N VAL A 122 -3.06 0.25 -15.49
CA VAL A 122 -3.18 1.72 -15.50
C VAL A 122 -4.47 2.19 -14.82
N PHE A 123 -5.57 1.49 -15.05
CA PHE A 123 -6.91 1.92 -14.65
C PHE A 123 -7.46 1.17 -13.44
N VAL A 124 -6.62 0.42 -12.72
CA VAL A 124 -7.04 -0.21 -11.45
C VAL A 124 -7.33 0.88 -10.41
N PRO A 125 -8.56 0.98 -9.89
CA PRO A 125 -8.96 2.10 -9.02
C PRO A 125 -8.07 2.28 -7.78
N VAL A 126 -7.72 1.19 -7.08
CA VAL A 126 -6.91 1.30 -5.85
C VAL A 126 -5.52 1.90 -6.12
N ILE A 127 -4.89 1.58 -7.24
CA ILE A 127 -3.60 2.18 -7.62
C ILE A 127 -3.77 3.67 -7.89
N VAL A 128 -4.80 4.05 -8.64
CA VAL A 128 -5.05 5.48 -8.91
C VAL A 128 -5.27 6.28 -7.63
N PHE A 129 -5.91 5.70 -6.61
CA PHE A 129 -6.20 6.39 -5.35
C PHE A 129 -5.01 6.45 -4.40
N GLU A 130 -4.18 5.41 -4.37
CA GLU A 130 -3.09 5.30 -3.41
C GLU A 130 -1.79 5.94 -3.89
N SER A 131 -1.65 6.21 -5.19
CA SER A 131 -0.46 6.84 -5.76
C SER A 131 -0.54 8.36 -5.84
N ASP A 132 -1.56 8.98 -5.24
CA ASP A 132 -1.78 10.42 -5.29
C ASP A 132 -0.99 11.23 -4.23
N ASN A 133 -0.24 10.54 -3.37
CA ASN A 133 0.64 11.14 -2.39
C ASN A 133 1.92 10.32 -2.22
N LEU A 134 2.92 10.90 -1.55
CA LEU A 134 4.16 10.23 -1.24
C LEU A 134 3.94 9.25 -0.09
N ASN A 135 4.01 7.96 -0.40
CA ASN A 135 3.95 6.89 0.58
C ASN A 135 4.80 5.69 0.12
N THR A 136 4.96 4.70 0.98
CA THR A 136 5.81 3.53 0.72
C THR A 136 5.15 2.43 -0.11
N ARG A 137 3.85 2.53 -0.38
CA ARG A 137 3.03 1.43 -0.91
C ARG A 137 3.35 1.08 -2.36
N PRO A 138 3.48 2.02 -3.32
CA PRO A 138 3.92 1.69 -4.69
C PRO A 138 5.23 0.90 -4.74
N LEU A 139 6.21 1.27 -3.89
CA LEU A 139 7.48 0.56 -3.76
C LEU A 139 7.29 -0.82 -3.12
N GLY A 140 6.46 -0.90 -2.07
CA GLY A 140 6.11 -2.17 -1.44
C GLY A 140 5.47 -3.15 -2.43
N SER A 141 4.52 -2.68 -3.25
CA SER A 141 3.88 -3.48 -4.31
C SER A 141 4.88 -3.92 -5.37
N LEU A 142 5.77 -3.01 -5.82
CA LEU A 142 6.80 -3.32 -6.80
C LEU A 142 7.71 -4.48 -6.34
N PHE A 143 8.28 -4.36 -5.15
CA PHE A 143 9.22 -5.37 -4.65
C PHE A 143 8.51 -6.66 -4.25
N PHE A 144 7.26 -6.58 -3.77
CA PHE A 144 6.41 -7.75 -3.56
C PHE A 144 6.17 -8.52 -4.87
N ASN A 145 5.74 -7.83 -5.93
CA ASN A 145 5.45 -8.45 -7.23
C ASN A 145 6.70 -9.08 -7.83
N ILE A 146 7.85 -8.36 -7.84
CA ILE A 146 9.10 -8.91 -8.37
C ILE A 146 9.55 -10.13 -7.55
N SER A 147 9.55 -10.04 -6.22
CA SER A 147 10.03 -11.13 -5.36
C SER A 147 9.17 -12.38 -5.50
N LEU A 148 7.85 -12.22 -5.39
CA LEU A 148 6.91 -13.34 -5.45
C LEU A 148 6.85 -13.96 -6.86
N PHE A 149 6.76 -13.13 -7.91
CA PHE A 149 6.82 -13.64 -9.29
C PHE A 149 8.10 -14.41 -9.56
N SER A 150 9.24 -13.86 -9.16
CA SER A 150 10.53 -14.49 -9.41
C SER A 150 10.64 -15.84 -8.68
N SER A 151 10.07 -15.95 -7.47
CA SER A 151 10.00 -17.24 -6.77
C SER A 151 9.15 -18.26 -7.53
N ILE A 152 7.99 -17.85 -8.05
CA ILE A 152 7.11 -18.71 -8.86
C ILE A 152 7.80 -19.14 -10.15
N TYR A 153 8.39 -18.19 -10.87
CA TYR A 153 9.02 -18.44 -12.16
C TYR A 153 10.29 -19.30 -12.03
N TYR A 154 11.06 -19.15 -10.94
CA TYR A 154 12.16 -20.05 -10.63
C TYR A 154 11.67 -21.49 -10.47
N VAL A 155 10.64 -21.72 -9.65
CA VAL A 155 10.07 -23.07 -9.43
C VAL A 155 9.58 -23.72 -10.73
N GLN A 156 9.14 -22.92 -11.70
CA GLN A 156 8.66 -23.43 -13.00
C GLN A 156 9.77 -23.67 -14.03
N THR A 157 10.92 -23.01 -13.92
CA THR A 157 11.94 -22.97 -14.99
C THR A 157 13.35 -23.33 -14.55
N ASP A 158 13.58 -23.49 -13.25
CA ASP A 158 14.88 -23.67 -12.60
C ASP A 158 15.93 -22.59 -12.94
N ASN A 159 15.49 -21.43 -13.46
CA ASN A 159 16.40 -20.34 -13.79
C ASN A 159 16.88 -19.59 -12.54
N ILE A 160 18.12 -19.86 -12.14
CA ILE A 160 18.74 -19.32 -10.92
C ILE A 160 18.72 -17.79 -10.82
N ALA A 161 18.71 -17.06 -11.94
CA ALA A 161 18.62 -15.60 -11.93
C ALA A 161 17.34 -15.14 -11.21
N PHE A 162 16.22 -15.85 -11.39
CA PHE A 162 14.97 -15.53 -10.71
C PHE A 162 14.99 -15.89 -9.22
N LEU A 163 15.74 -16.91 -8.80
CA LEU A 163 15.95 -17.15 -7.37
C LEU A 163 16.71 -15.99 -6.72
N ILE A 164 17.78 -15.52 -7.37
CA ILE A 164 18.57 -14.37 -6.90
C ILE A 164 17.69 -13.11 -6.81
N LEU A 165 16.89 -12.84 -7.85
CA LEU A 165 15.95 -11.71 -7.86
C LEU A 165 14.91 -11.86 -6.74
N ALA A 166 14.36 -13.06 -6.53
CA ALA A 166 13.37 -13.33 -5.50
C ALA A 166 13.90 -12.97 -4.10
N VAL A 167 15.09 -13.45 -3.76
CA VAL A 167 15.74 -13.17 -2.47
C VAL A 167 16.12 -11.70 -2.36
N PHE A 168 16.78 -11.12 -3.38
CA PHE A 168 17.24 -9.74 -3.36
C PHE A 168 16.09 -8.75 -3.17
N PHE A 169 15.03 -8.86 -3.98
CA PHE A 169 13.86 -7.98 -3.84
C PHE A 169 13.03 -8.30 -2.60
N GLY A 170 13.07 -9.55 -2.11
CA GLY A 170 12.52 -9.90 -0.80
C GLY A 170 13.22 -9.13 0.32
N ILE A 171 14.55 -9.03 0.31
CA ILE A 171 15.30 -8.26 1.31
C ILE A 171 14.90 -6.79 1.26
N ILE A 172 14.85 -6.21 0.06
CA ILE A 172 14.45 -4.83 -0.15
C ILE A 172 13.01 -4.60 0.35
N LEU A 173 12.08 -5.52 0.06
CA LEU A 173 10.70 -5.46 0.51
C LEU A 173 10.58 -5.34 2.04
N HIS A 174 11.31 -6.18 2.78
CA HIS A 174 11.35 -6.14 4.24
C HIS A 174 11.76 -4.74 4.74
N LEU A 175 12.73 -4.10 4.08
CA LEU A 175 13.21 -2.76 4.42
C LEU A 175 12.34 -1.62 3.86
N THR A 176 11.27 -1.93 3.14
CA THR A 176 10.41 -0.93 2.45
C THR A 176 9.05 -0.76 3.09
N HIS A 177 8.31 -1.85 3.33
CA HIS A 177 6.88 -1.76 3.66
C HIS A 177 6.36 -2.89 4.55
N LYS A 178 5.75 -2.55 5.69
CA LYS A 178 5.25 -3.49 6.70
C LYS A 178 4.14 -4.42 6.17
N MET A 179 3.07 -3.85 5.58
CA MET A 179 1.93 -4.65 5.09
C MET A 179 2.32 -5.59 3.93
N ALA A 180 2.99 -5.07 2.90
CA ALA A 180 3.52 -5.89 1.81
C ALA A 180 4.43 -7.04 2.30
N THR A 181 5.27 -6.80 3.31
CA THR A 181 6.07 -7.85 3.95
C THR A 181 5.18 -8.90 4.61
N GLN A 182 4.17 -8.49 5.37
CA GLN A 182 3.22 -9.42 5.99
C GLN A 182 2.47 -10.27 4.94
N THR A 183 2.00 -9.65 3.86
CA THR A 183 1.38 -10.35 2.73
C THR A 183 2.36 -11.33 2.08
N PHE A 184 3.63 -10.95 1.94
CA PHE A 184 4.68 -11.80 1.38
C PHE A 184 4.94 -13.03 2.23
N TRP A 185 5.12 -12.86 3.54
CA TRP A 185 5.28 -13.95 4.50
C TRP A 185 4.16 -14.96 4.38
N ALA A 186 2.93 -14.47 4.46
CA ALA A 186 1.77 -15.32 4.51
C ALA A 186 1.53 -15.99 3.13
N THR A 187 1.74 -15.29 2.02
CA THR A 187 1.58 -15.86 0.67
C THR A 187 2.67 -16.88 0.34
N ALA A 188 3.94 -16.59 0.63
CA ALA A 188 5.05 -17.51 0.37
C ALA A 188 4.94 -18.80 1.22
N LEU A 189 4.54 -18.69 2.49
CA LEU A 189 4.28 -19.83 3.35
C LEU A 189 3.14 -20.72 2.81
N LEU A 190 2.01 -20.11 2.43
CA LEU A 190 0.87 -20.85 1.88
C LEU A 190 1.21 -21.50 0.54
N LEU A 191 1.94 -20.81 -0.35
CA LEU A 191 2.42 -21.42 -1.60
C LEU A 191 3.34 -22.61 -1.33
N SER A 192 4.23 -22.51 -0.33
CA SER A 192 5.08 -23.63 0.08
C SER A 192 4.28 -24.86 0.49
N MET A 193 3.19 -24.67 1.24
CA MET A 193 2.32 -25.76 1.68
C MET A 193 1.44 -26.30 0.55
N ILE A 194 0.84 -25.43 -0.27
CA ILE A 194 -0.07 -25.83 -1.37
C ILE A 194 0.68 -26.63 -2.42
N TYR A 195 1.87 -26.19 -2.81
CA TYR A 195 2.69 -26.86 -3.83
C TYR A 195 3.66 -27.90 -3.24
N LEU A 196 3.66 -28.10 -1.92
CA LEU A 196 4.61 -28.94 -1.19
C LEU A 196 6.07 -28.67 -1.59
N ASN A 197 6.39 -27.41 -1.86
CA ASN A 197 7.70 -26.99 -2.33
C ASN A 197 8.35 -26.06 -1.29
N PRO A 198 9.43 -26.50 -0.62
CA PRO A 198 10.08 -25.69 0.43
C PRO A 198 10.78 -24.45 -0.12
N LEU A 199 10.99 -24.31 -1.43
CA LEU A 199 11.71 -23.18 -2.02
C LEU A 199 11.05 -21.82 -1.73
N TYR A 200 9.71 -21.76 -1.72
CA TYR A 200 9.00 -20.51 -1.36
C TYR A 200 9.32 -20.08 0.09
N LEU A 201 9.37 -21.04 1.01
CA LEU A 201 9.75 -20.80 2.41
C LEU A 201 11.24 -20.45 2.54
N MET A 202 12.11 -21.09 1.75
CA MET A 202 13.54 -20.76 1.74
C MET A 202 13.77 -19.32 1.26
N VAL A 203 13.12 -18.88 0.16
CA VAL A 203 13.19 -17.48 -0.29
C VAL A 203 12.74 -16.53 0.82
N LEU A 204 11.65 -16.86 1.51
CA LEU A 204 11.14 -16.07 2.63
C LEU A 204 12.20 -15.93 3.73
N ILE A 205 12.73 -17.05 4.24
CA ILE A 205 13.73 -17.08 5.32
C ILE A 205 15.01 -16.37 4.89
N SER A 206 15.53 -16.66 3.69
CA SER A 206 16.75 -16.03 3.16
C SER A 206 16.58 -14.53 3.02
N SER A 207 15.41 -14.06 2.57
CA SER A 207 15.15 -12.62 2.44
C SER A 207 15.05 -11.90 3.79
N PHE A 208 14.45 -12.54 4.79
CA PHE A 208 14.41 -12.03 6.17
C PHE A 208 15.80 -11.97 6.80
N LEU A 209 16.59 -13.05 6.69
CA LEU A 209 17.97 -13.08 7.19
C LEU A 209 18.86 -12.05 6.48
N GLY A 210 18.71 -11.91 5.16
CA GLY A 210 19.39 -10.88 4.40
C GLY A 210 19.03 -9.45 4.85
N ALA A 211 17.75 -9.19 5.15
CA ALA A 211 17.30 -7.92 5.70
C ALA A 211 17.91 -7.64 7.09
N LEU A 212 18.02 -8.66 7.96
CA LEU A 212 18.71 -8.55 9.24
C LEU A 212 20.19 -8.21 9.09
N ILE A 213 20.90 -8.91 8.19
CA ILE A 213 22.33 -8.70 7.94
C ILE A 213 22.57 -7.29 7.37
N ILE A 214 21.85 -6.92 6.30
CA ILE A 214 22.02 -5.62 5.63
C ILE A 214 21.68 -4.45 6.56
N SER A 215 20.65 -4.60 7.39
CA SER A 215 20.25 -3.59 8.37
C SER A 215 21.08 -3.60 9.66
N LYS A 216 22.05 -4.52 9.79
CA LYS A 216 22.87 -4.72 11.01
C LYS A 216 22.00 -4.92 12.27
N GLY A 217 20.92 -5.68 12.13
CA GLY A 217 19.96 -5.97 13.20
C GLY A 217 18.86 -4.94 13.41
N TYR A 218 18.88 -3.77 12.74
CA TYR A 218 17.80 -2.77 12.86
C TYR A 218 16.43 -3.33 12.47
N TYR A 219 16.38 -4.34 11.60
CA TYR A 219 15.13 -5.02 11.25
C TYR A 219 14.39 -5.61 12.46
N PHE A 220 15.08 -5.96 13.56
CA PHE A 220 14.40 -6.38 14.79
C PHE A 220 13.55 -5.27 15.41
N GLU A 221 13.98 -4.01 15.33
CA GLU A 221 13.16 -2.89 15.80
C GLU A 221 11.91 -2.72 14.93
N ILE A 222 12.04 -2.90 13.62
CA ILE A 222 10.90 -2.89 12.68
C ILE A 222 9.91 -3.99 13.04
N LEU A 223 10.40 -5.20 13.32
CA LEU A 223 9.57 -6.34 13.72
C LEU A 223 8.86 -6.09 15.05
N ARG A 224 9.55 -5.54 16.05
CA ARG A 224 8.93 -5.13 17.32
C ARG A 224 7.84 -4.08 17.10
N GLY A 225 8.10 -3.08 16.26
CA GLY A 225 7.09 -2.10 15.88
C GLY A 225 5.90 -2.72 15.15
N HIS A 226 6.14 -3.72 14.31
CA HIS A 226 5.07 -4.47 13.61
C HIS A 226 4.21 -5.30 14.56
N ILE A 227 4.83 -5.99 15.52
CA ILE A 227 4.10 -6.73 16.56
C ILE A 227 3.32 -5.75 17.44
N SER A 228 3.92 -4.60 17.78
CA SER A 228 3.29 -3.59 18.64
C SER A 228 2.05 -2.99 17.98
N ILE A 229 2.09 -2.66 16.67
CA ILE A 229 0.91 -2.15 15.97
C ILE A 229 -0.21 -3.20 15.87
N ILE A 230 0.12 -4.47 15.60
CA ILE A 230 -0.88 -5.56 15.57
C ILE A 230 -1.49 -5.75 16.97
N SER A 231 -0.65 -5.77 18.00
CA SER A 231 -1.06 -5.96 19.39
C SER A 231 -1.97 -4.82 19.88
N PHE A 232 -1.60 -3.57 19.55
CA PHE A 232 -2.41 -2.38 19.80
C PHE A 232 -3.79 -2.52 19.15
N TRP A 233 -3.84 -2.79 17.84
CA TRP A 233 -5.11 -2.91 17.15
C TRP A 233 -5.92 -4.09 17.66
N ASN A 234 -5.31 -5.24 17.98
CA ASN A 234 -6.04 -6.37 18.53
C ASN A 234 -6.77 -6.03 19.84
N ARG A 235 -6.20 -5.15 20.68
CA ARG A 235 -6.85 -4.66 21.91
C ARG A 235 -7.93 -3.61 21.62
N HIS A 236 -7.63 -2.65 20.75
CA HIS A 236 -8.43 -1.43 20.58
C HIS A 236 -9.37 -1.46 19.36
N MET A 237 -9.43 -2.57 18.62
CA MET A 237 -10.20 -2.63 17.37
C MET A 237 -11.69 -2.36 17.59
N SER A 238 -12.23 -2.87 18.70
CA SER A 238 -13.64 -2.69 19.04
C SER A 238 -13.98 -1.21 19.28
N ASP A 239 -13.12 -0.47 19.99
CA ASP A 239 -13.29 0.96 20.25
C ASP A 239 -13.23 1.78 18.96
N TYR A 240 -12.34 1.41 18.03
CA TYR A 240 -12.22 2.08 16.74
C TYR A 240 -13.48 1.87 15.87
N PHE A 241 -13.98 0.64 15.74
CA PHE A 241 -15.14 0.34 14.88
C PHE A 241 -16.47 0.84 15.43
N THR A 242 -16.63 1.00 16.75
CA THR A 242 -17.86 1.61 17.30
C THR A 242 -18.14 3.00 16.73
N ARG A 243 -17.11 3.70 16.22
CA ARG A 243 -17.19 5.03 15.62
C ARG A 243 -17.64 5.02 14.15
N ASP A 244 -17.16 4.09 13.34
CA ASP A 244 -17.57 3.94 11.94
C ASP A 244 -18.90 3.19 11.81
N ASP A 245 -19.17 2.20 12.66
CA ASP A 245 -20.48 1.56 12.79
C ASP A 245 -21.56 2.56 13.22
N TYR A 246 -21.23 3.60 14.00
CA TYR A 246 -22.21 4.64 14.36
C TYR A 246 -22.70 5.44 13.14
N LYS A 247 -21.86 5.60 12.11
CA LYS A 247 -22.26 6.26 10.86
C LYS A 247 -23.07 5.34 9.94
N GLU A 248 -22.81 4.04 9.94
CA GLU A 248 -23.57 3.07 9.13
C GLU A 248 -24.89 2.62 9.78
N LYS A 249 -24.97 2.58 11.13
CA LYS A 249 -26.19 2.20 11.87
C LYS A 249 -27.36 3.18 11.77
N ILE A 250 -27.15 4.41 11.30
CA ILE A 250 -28.21 5.43 11.24
C ILE A 250 -29.21 5.20 10.07
N SER A 251 -28.93 4.33 9.10
CA SER A 251 -30.01 3.82 8.21
C SER A 251 -29.65 2.51 7.49
N PRO A 252 -30.22 1.36 7.85
CA PRO A 252 -30.13 0.14 7.04
C PRO A 252 -31.02 0.31 5.79
N SER A 253 -30.49 0.98 4.77
CA SER A 253 -31.14 1.10 3.46
C SER A 253 -30.66 -0.01 2.52
N ILE A 254 -31.42 -0.35 1.48
CA ILE A 254 -31.03 -1.26 0.37
C ILE A 254 -29.66 -0.89 -0.23
N LYS A 255 -29.24 0.38 -0.11
CA LYS A 255 -27.92 0.87 -0.51
C LYS A 255 -26.76 0.25 0.31
N SER A 256 -27.02 -0.33 1.48
CA SER A 256 -26.00 -0.98 2.32
C SER A 256 -25.62 -2.36 1.78
N VAL A 257 -26.61 -3.19 1.40
CA VAL A 257 -26.38 -4.53 0.86
C VAL A 257 -25.67 -4.48 -0.49
N SER A 258 -26.10 -3.61 -1.41
CA SER A 258 -25.43 -3.46 -2.71
C SER A 258 -23.99 -2.97 -2.57
N LYS A 259 -23.71 -2.05 -1.64
CA LYS A 259 -22.33 -1.63 -1.32
C LYS A 259 -21.50 -2.77 -0.74
N ALA A 260 -22.08 -3.58 0.14
CA ALA A 260 -21.40 -4.75 0.71
C ALA A 260 -21.05 -5.75 -0.38
N ILE A 261 -21.98 -6.08 -1.29
CA ILE A 261 -21.72 -6.96 -2.44
C ILE A 261 -20.62 -6.38 -3.33
N ILE A 262 -20.73 -5.11 -3.72
CA ILE A 262 -19.71 -4.44 -4.54
C ILE A 262 -18.33 -4.50 -3.88
N ARG A 263 -18.26 -4.32 -2.56
CA ARG A 263 -17.02 -4.41 -1.78
C ARG A 263 -16.47 -5.83 -1.71
N ILE A 264 -17.33 -6.83 -1.46
CA ILE A 264 -16.97 -8.26 -1.40
C ILE A 264 -16.42 -8.71 -2.75
N LEU A 265 -17.04 -8.29 -3.85
CA LEU A 265 -16.57 -8.58 -5.21
C LEU A 265 -15.29 -7.81 -5.58
N GLY A 266 -14.79 -6.92 -4.71
CA GLY A 266 -13.57 -6.15 -4.96
C GLY A 266 -13.70 -5.07 -6.04
N LEU A 267 -14.91 -4.83 -6.58
CA LEU A 267 -15.14 -3.94 -7.72
C LEU A 267 -14.69 -2.49 -7.44
N THR A 268 -14.74 -2.01 -6.21
CA THR A 268 -14.27 -0.64 -5.93
C THR A 268 -12.76 -0.47 -5.95
N ASN A 269 -12.00 -1.56 -5.77
CA ASN A 269 -10.55 -1.52 -5.58
C ASN A 269 -9.81 -2.19 -6.75
N ASN A 270 -10.15 -3.45 -7.03
CA ASN A 270 -9.59 -4.24 -8.12
C ASN A 270 -10.70 -5.08 -8.80
N PRO A 271 -11.39 -4.52 -9.81
CA PRO A 271 -12.41 -5.23 -10.59
C PRO A 271 -11.92 -6.52 -11.27
N TRP A 272 -10.63 -6.64 -11.54
CA TRP A 272 -10.06 -7.79 -12.24
C TRP A 272 -10.04 -9.05 -11.40
N ILE A 273 -10.10 -8.94 -10.07
CA ILE A 273 -10.32 -10.11 -9.19
C ILE A 273 -11.65 -10.78 -9.53
N PHE A 274 -12.72 -9.99 -9.60
CA PHE A 274 -14.04 -10.51 -9.99
C PHE A 274 -14.00 -11.14 -11.38
N PHE A 275 -13.40 -10.45 -12.35
CA PHE A 275 -13.24 -11.01 -13.70
C PHE A 275 -12.51 -12.35 -13.68
N THR A 276 -11.40 -12.45 -12.94
CA THR A 276 -10.57 -13.66 -12.89
C THR A 276 -11.36 -14.85 -12.33
N PHE A 277 -12.19 -14.65 -11.31
CA PHE A 277 -13.07 -15.71 -10.80
C PHE A 277 -14.15 -16.13 -11.79
N ILE A 278 -14.78 -15.19 -12.49
CA ILE A 278 -15.76 -15.52 -13.54
C ILE A 278 -15.06 -16.24 -14.71
N ALA A 279 -13.91 -15.74 -15.15
CA ALA A 279 -13.08 -16.36 -16.16
C ALA A 279 -12.73 -17.81 -15.80
N PHE A 280 -12.34 -18.08 -14.55
CA PHE A 280 -12.07 -19.43 -14.07
C PHE A 280 -13.29 -20.37 -14.19
N LEU A 281 -14.51 -19.88 -13.91
CA LEU A 281 -15.72 -20.71 -14.00
C LEU A 281 -16.16 -21.01 -15.44
N PHE A 282 -15.83 -20.13 -16.39
CA PHE A 282 -16.34 -20.19 -17.77
C PHE A 282 -15.23 -20.39 -18.83
N SER A 283 -13.99 -20.57 -18.41
CA SER A 283 -12.84 -20.77 -19.28
C SER A 283 -11.94 -21.88 -18.77
N GLU A 284 -11.62 -22.84 -19.65
CA GLU A 284 -10.63 -23.90 -19.37
C GLU A 284 -9.19 -23.37 -19.31
N ARG A 285 -8.98 -22.07 -19.57
CA ARG A 285 -7.64 -21.45 -19.62
C ARG A 285 -7.04 -21.21 -18.24
N ILE A 286 -7.87 -21.08 -17.20
CA ILE A 286 -7.41 -20.88 -15.83
C ILE A 286 -7.64 -22.18 -15.07
N THR A 287 -6.57 -22.76 -14.56
CA THR A 287 -6.66 -24.00 -13.77
C THR A 287 -6.44 -23.69 -12.28
N VAL A 288 -7.00 -24.52 -11.40
CA VAL A 288 -6.80 -24.38 -9.94
C VAL A 288 -5.32 -24.52 -9.55
N SER A 289 -4.54 -25.25 -10.34
CA SER A 289 -3.10 -25.44 -10.16
C SER A 289 -2.24 -24.28 -10.65
N ASP A 290 -2.80 -23.31 -11.39
CA ASP A 290 -2.03 -22.16 -11.89
C ASP A 290 -1.55 -21.29 -10.71
N PRO A 291 -0.23 -21.09 -10.55
CA PRO A 291 0.31 -20.28 -9.46
C PRO A 291 -0.21 -18.84 -9.40
N LEU A 292 -0.52 -18.21 -10.54
CA LEU A 292 -1.12 -16.87 -10.54
C LEU A 292 -2.55 -16.89 -10.02
N PHE A 293 -3.30 -17.95 -10.32
CA PHE A 293 -4.67 -18.09 -9.83
C PHE A 293 -4.67 -18.45 -8.34
N VAL A 294 -3.79 -19.33 -7.88
CA VAL A 294 -3.59 -19.61 -6.45
C VAL A 294 -3.22 -18.34 -5.70
N TRP A 295 -2.27 -17.54 -6.23
CA TRP A 295 -1.93 -16.24 -5.65
C TRP A 295 -3.17 -15.32 -5.55
N THR A 296 -3.99 -15.25 -6.60
CA THR A 296 -5.26 -14.49 -6.58
C THR A 296 -6.19 -14.96 -5.45
N ILE A 297 -6.38 -16.27 -5.30
CA ILE A 297 -7.20 -16.87 -4.23
C ILE A 297 -6.66 -16.50 -2.85
N LEU A 298 -5.34 -16.57 -2.66
CA LEU A 298 -4.70 -16.23 -1.38
C LEU A 298 -4.95 -14.78 -1.01
N ILE A 299 -4.78 -13.84 -1.94
CA ILE A 299 -5.07 -12.41 -1.72
C ILE A 299 -6.54 -12.17 -1.40
N TYR A 300 -7.44 -12.80 -2.15
CA TYR A 300 -8.87 -12.70 -1.87
C TYR A 300 -9.23 -13.24 -0.48
N SER A 301 -8.59 -14.35 -0.09
CA SER A 301 -8.75 -14.93 1.25
C SER A 301 -8.29 -13.96 2.33
N TYR A 302 -7.13 -13.31 2.18
CA TYR A 302 -6.69 -12.28 3.12
C TYR A 302 -7.69 -11.14 3.24
N PHE A 303 -8.23 -10.66 2.12
CA PHE A 303 -9.26 -9.63 2.12
C PHE A 303 -10.49 -10.06 2.96
N ILE A 304 -10.97 -11.29 2.79
CA ILE A 304 -12.12 -11.80 3.54
C ILE A 304 -11.80 -11.92 5.03
N LEU A 305 -10.68 -12.57 5.37
CA LEU A 305 -10.25 -12.78 6.74
C LEU A 305 -10.13 -11.44 7.49
N THR A 306 -9.37 -10.50 6.93
CA THR A 306 -9.06 -9.21 7.57
C THR A 306 -10.21 -8.20 7.51
N SER A 307 -11.19 -8.36 6.61
CA SER A 307 -12.37 -7.47 6.57
C SER A 307 -13.50 -7.94 7.48
N TYR A 308 -13.74 -9.26 7.54
CA TYR A 308 -14.97 -9.81 8.11
C TYR A 308 -14.75 -10.63 9.39
N ILE A 309 -13.54 -11.13 9.65
CA ILE A 309 -13.26 -11.92 10.86
C ILE A 309 -12.52 -11.05 11.88
N SER A 310 -13.13 -10.85 13.04
CA SER A 310 -12.66 -9.93 14.09
C SER A 310 -11.20 -10.17 14.50
N ILE A 311 -10.79 -11.42 14.70
CA ILE A 311 -9.43 -11.78 15.13
C ILE A 311 -8.37 -11.35 14.11
N PHE A 312 -8.73 -11.28 12.82
CA PHE A 312 -7.80 -10.94 11.74
C PHE A 312 -7.83 -9.45 11.37
N LYS A 313 -8.76 -8.65 11.90
CA LYS A 313 -8.82 -7.21 11.60
C LYS A 313 -7.56 -6.47 12.06
N CYS A 314 -6.89 -6.94 13.12
CA CYS A 314 -5.66 -6.35 13.65
C CYS A 314 -4.50 -6.33 12.65
N PHE A 315 -4.56 -7.15 11.59
CA PHE A 315 -3.60 -7.18 10.49
C PHE A 315 -3.82 -6.06 9.46
N GLY A 316 -4.79 -5.18 9.67
CA GLY A 316 -5.05 -3.99 8.86
C GLY A 316 -6.28 -4.10 7.97
N ASP A 317 -6.56 -3.03 7.22
CA ASP A 317 -7.75 -2.92 6.40
C ASP A 317 -7.74 -3.90 5.22
N GLY A 318 -8.70 -4.82 5.18
CA GLY A 318 -8.68 -5.89 4.19
C GLY A 318 -8.69 -5.45 2.72
N HIS A 319 -9.31 -4.31 2.39
CA HIS A 319 -9.35 -3.82 1.01
C HIS A 319 -7.97 -3.46 0.44
N ARG A 320 -6.99 -3.15 1.31
CA ARG A 320 -5.61 -2.82 0.90
C ARG A 320 -4.88 -4.03 0.35
N TYR A 321 -5.26 -5.25 0.76
CA TYR A 321 -4.62 -6.47 0.25
C TYR A 321 -4.87 -6.69 -1.23
N PHE A 322 -5.94 -6.13 -1.80
CA PHE A 322 -6.24 -6.26 -3.23
C PHE A 322 -5.15 -5.70 -4.13
N GLU A 323 -4.34 -4.74 -3.66
CA GLU A 323 -3.19 -4.21 -4.38
C GLU A 323 -2.18 -5.31 -4.73
N TYR A 324 -1.94 -6.23 -3.80
CA TYR A 324 -1.01 -7.34 -3.96
C TYR A 324 -1.56 -8.48 -4.83
N GLY A 325 -2.83 -8.39 -5.26
CA GLY A 325 -3.45 -9.32 -6.20
C GLY A 325 -3.60 -8.76 -7.61
N ILE A 326 -3.14 -7.52 -7.86
CA ILE A 326 -3.34 -6.87 -9.16
C ILE A 326 -2.58 -7.60 -10.26
N MET A 327 -1.28 -7.88 -10.07
CA MET A 327 -0.45 -8.49 -11.11
C MET A 327 -1.03 -9.83 -11.63
N PRO A 328 -1.32 -10.84 -10.78
CA PRO A 328 -1.88 -12.09 -11.30
C PRO A 328 -3.24 -11.86 -11.97
N THR A 329 -4.08 -10.98 -11.43
CA THR A 329 -5.44 -10.79 -11.96
C THR A 329 -5.47 -10.06 -13.30
N VAL A 330 -4.66 -9.01 -13.50
CA VAL A 330 -4.62 -8.31 -14.80
C VAL A 330 -4.02 -9.19 -15.90
N ILE A 331 -3.03 -10.02 -15.58
CA ILE A 331 -2.39 -10.94 -16.53
C ILE A 331 -3.35 -12.07 -16.92
N LEU A 332 -3.97 -12.73 -15.93
CA LEU A 332 -4.96 -13.78 -16.19
C LEU A 332 -6.18 -13.24 -16.94
N SER A 333 -6.62 -12.02 -16.60
CA SER A 333 -7.72 -11.35 -17.29
C SER A 333 -7.37 -11.05 -18.75
N ALA A 334 -6.18 -10.48 -19.01
CA ALA A 334 -5.73 -10.17 -20.36
C ALA A 334 -5.59 -11.43 -21.22
N HIS A 335 -4.97 -12.47 -20.68
CA HIS A 335 -4.84 -13.78 -21.35
C HIS A 335 -6.22 -14.36 -21.70
N THR A 336 -7.15 -14.33 -20.75
CA THR A 336 -8.51 -14.84 -20.98
C THR A 336 -9.30 -14.01 -21.99
N ILE A 337 -9.14 -12.68 -22.00
CA ILE A 337 -9.86 -11.83 -22.97
C ILE A 337 -9.34 -12.05 -24.39
N ILE A 338 -8.02 -12.15 -24.58
CA ILE A 338 -7.45 -12.35 -25.92
C ILE A 338 -7.83 -13.72 -26.51
N LEU A 339 -7.93 -14.76 -25.68
CA LEU A 339 -8.15 -16.15 -26.12
C LEU A 339 -9.55 -16.69 -25.77
N GLY A 340 -10.43 -15.85 -25.25
CA GLY A 340 -11.68 -16.26 -24.62
C GLY A 340 -12.89 -16.21 -25.54
N THR A 341 -14.04 -16.49 -24.94
CA THR A 341 -15.34 -16.46 -25.60
C THR A 341 -15.90 -15.04 -25.66
N THR A 342 -16.80 -14.77 -26.62
CA THR A 342 -17.45 -13.45 -26.76
C THR A 342 -18.05 -12.92 -25.45
N PRO A 343 -18.76 -13.71 -24.61
CA PRO A 343 -19.28 -13.23 -23.33
C PRO A 343 -18.20 -12.72 -22.37
N LEU A 344 -17.06 -13.42 -22.28
CA LEU A 344 -15.94 -13.01 -21.42
C LEU A 344 -15.26 -11.75 -21.95
N ILE A 345 -15.14 -11.60 -23.27
CA ILE A 345 -14.61 -10.38 -23.89
C ILE A 345 -15.51 -9.18 -23.56
N LEU A 346 -16.83 -9.32 -23.73
CA LEU A 346 -17.79 -8.26 -23.44
C LEU A 346 -17.79 -7.87 -21.95
N LEU A 347 -17.71 -8.85 -21.05
CA LEU A 347 -17.57 -8.60 -19.61
C LEU A 347 -16.26 -7.86 -19.31
N GLY A 348 -15.15 -8.28 -19.92
CA GLY A 348 -13.85 -7.63 -19.78
C GLY A 348 -13.88 -6.16 -20.19
N ILE A 349 -14.49 -5.85 -21.34
CA ILE A 349 -14.69 -4.48 -21.82
C ILE A 349 -15.54 -3.66 -20.84
N ALA A 350 -16.64 -4.24 -20.34
CA ALA A 350 -17.52 -3.57 -19.38
C ALA A 350 -16.79 -3.25 -18.06
N LEU A 351 -16.00 -4.19 -17.53
CA LEU A 351 -15.21 -3.99 -16.33
C LEU A 351 -14.05 -3.01 -16.54
N PHE A 352 -13.45 -2.99 -17.73
CA PHE A 352 -12.44 -2.00 -18.07
C PHE A 352 -13.03 -0.58 -18.08
N ALA A 353 -14.16 -0.39 -18.77
CA ALA A 353 -14.89 0.87 -18.77
C ALA A 353 -15.31 1.29 -17.35
N PHE A 354 -15.79 0.34 -16.54
CA PHE A 354 -16.10 0.58 -15.14
C PHE A 354 -14.87 1.00 -14.32
N SER A 355 -13.73 0.35 -14.51
CA SER A 355 -12.45 0.67 -13.84
C SER A 355 -11.99 2.09 -14.15
N ILE A 356 -12.07 2.49 -15.42
CA ILE A 356 -11.80 3.86 -15.88
C ILE A 356 -12.73 4.86 -15.16
N LEU A 357 -14.04 4.62 -15.23
CA LEU A 357 -15.05 5.50 -14.63
C LEU A 357 -14.88 5.62 -13.11
N ASN A 358 -14.60 4.51 -12.43
CA ASN A 358 -14.42 4.49 -10.98
C ASN A 358 -13.13 5.22 -10.58
N SER A 359 -12.04 5.03 -11.32
CA SER A 359 -10.79 5.77 -11.13
C SER A 359 -11.00 7.27 -11.25
N PHE A 360 -11.65 7.75 -12.32
CA PHE A 360 -11.93 9.18 -12.48
C PHE A 360 -12.91 9.74 -11.43
N ARG A 361 -13.92 8.96 -11.03
CA ARG A 361 -14.86 9.35 -9.95
C ARG A 361 -14.14 9.48 -8.62
N GLY A 362 -13.25 8.54 -8.28
CA GLY A 362 -12.50 8.61 -7.04
C GLY A 362 -11.52 9.78 -7.01
N LEU A 363 -10.82 10.06 -8.12
CA LEU A 363 -9.98 11.26 -8.25
C LEU A 363 -10.78 12.56 -8.03
N ARG A 364 -11.97 12.67 -8.65
CA ARG A 364 -12.87 13.82 -8.47
C ARG A 364 -13.33 13.98 -7.02
N ASN A 365 -13.64 12.87 -6.34
CA ASN A 365 -14.15 12.88 -4.97
C ASN A 365 -13.04 13.13 -3.94
N LYS A 366 -11.82 12.68 -4.21
CA LYS A 366 -10.66 12.85 -3.32
C LYS A 366 -10.16 14.30 -3.34
N GLY A 367 -10.13 14.94 -4.52
CA GLY A 367 -9.83 16.37 -4.63
C GLY A 367 -10.74 17.26 -3.75
N LYS A 368 -12.00 16.89 -3.50
CA LYS A 368 -12.89 17.63 -2.59
C LYS A 368 -12.62 17.42 -1.09
N ARG A 369 -11.92 16.34 -0.73
CA ARG A 369 -11.59 15.99 0.66
C ARG A 369 -10.21 16.53 1.04
N ASP A 370 -9.22 16.37 0.17
CA ASP A 370 -7.82 16.69 0.50
C ASP A 370 -7.50 18.18 0.41
N ILE A 371 -8.26 18.98 -0.34
CA ILE A 371 -8.15 20.46 -0.31
C ILE A 371 -8.36 21.02 1.11
N ARG A 372 -9.02 20.27 2.01
CA ARG A 372 -9.19 20.67 3.42
C ARG A 372 -7.97 20.41 4.30
N PHE A 373 -7.03 19.55 3.88
CA PHE A 373 -5.89 19.10 4.69
C PHE A 373 -4.52 19.28 4.03
N GLY A 374 -4.46 19.47 2.70
CA GLY A 374 -3.24 19.85 1.97
C GLY A 374 -2.82 21.29 2.29
N GLN A 375 -1.68 21.73 1.73
CA GLN A 375 -1.11 23.09 1.87
C GLN A 375 -2.14 24.19 1.59
N ASN A 376 -2.95 24.49 2.60
CA ASN A 376 -3.78 25.66 2.64
C ASN A 376 -2.84 26.78 3.07
N ILE A 377 -2.78 27.86 2.30
CA ILE A 377 -1.99 29.06 2.62
C ILE A 377 -2.26 29.50 4.07
N THR A 378 -3.49 29.27 4.56
CA THR A 378 -3.86 29.50 5.96
C THR A 378 -3.12 28.60 6.94
N LEU A 379 -2.97 27.29 6.67
CA LEU A 379 -2.24 26.36 7.53
C LEU A 379 -0.74 26.68 7.57
N GLU A 380 -0.13 27.05 6.45
CA GLU A 380 1.27 27.46 6.42
C GLU A 380 1.49 28.72 7.27
N LYS A 381 0.60 29.72 7.16
CA LYS A 381 0.62 30.92 8.02
C LYS A 381 0.45 30.57 9.49
N ILE A 382 -0.46 29.65 9.82
CA ILE A 382 -0.65 29.17 11.20
C ILE A 382 0.64 28.52 11.71
N PHE A 383 1.31 27.68 10.92
CA PHE A 383 2.57 27.09 11.33
C PHE A 383 3.69 28.11 11.51
N GLU A 384 3.77 29.15 10.68
CA GLU A 384 4.75 30.24 10.92
C GLU A 384 4.45 31.01 12.22
N ILE A 385 3.17 31.29 12.51
CA ILE A 385 2.77 31.90 13.80
C ILE A 385 3.15 31.00 14.97
N ILE A 386 2.82 29.71 14.89
CA ILE A 386 3.14 28.74 15.94
C ILE A 386 4.65 28.59 16.09
N LYS A 387 5.41 28.56 15.00
CA LYS A 387 6.87 28.46 15.02
C LYS A 387 7.51 29.67 15.73
N ALA A 388 6.95 30.87 15.54
CA ALA A 388 7.40 32.09 16.20
C ALA A 388 6.99 32.21 17.67
N SER A 389 6.04 31.39 18.16
CA SER A 389 5.61 31.44 19.56
C SER A 389 6.66 30.88 20.53
N ASP A 390 6.55 31.23 21.81
CA ASP A 390 7.38 30.71 22.92
C ASP A 390 7.00 29.27 23.33
N LYS A 391 5.84 28.77 22.91
CA LYS A 391 5.33 27.46 23.33
C LYS A 391 6.05 26.32 22.61
N GLU A 392 6.56 25.33 23.33
CA GLU A 392 7.30 24.20 22.74
C GLU A 392 6.43 23.04 22.30
N ASN A 393 5.26 22.86 22.93
CA ASN A 393 4.38 21.72 22.73
C ASN A 393 3.12 22.12 21.95
N ILE A 394 2.72 21.31 20.99
CA ILE A 394 1.57 21.52 20.11
C ILE A 394 0.62 20.34 20.23
N MET A 395 -0.66 20.64 20.43
CA MET A 395 -1.75 19.69 20.27
C MET A 395 -2.51 20.03 18.98
N CYS A 396 -2.65 19.07 18.06
CA CYS A 396 -3.36 19.25 16.81
C CYS A 396 -4.75 18.62 16.84
N ILE A 397 -5.78 19.36 16.45
CA ILE A 397 -7.13 18.83 16.27
C ILE A 397 -7.55 19.13 14.82
N PRO A 398 -7.68 18.12 13.94
CA PRO A 398 -7.53 16.68 14.22
C PRO A 398 -6.05 16.19 14.36
N PRO A 399 -5.81 15.06 15.07
CA PRO A 399 -4.46 14.53 15.37
C PRO A 399 -3.56 14.25 14.17
N ASN A 400 -4.14 13.94 13.00
CA ASN A 400 -3.41 13.64 11.78
C ASN A 400 -2.58 14.82 11.24
N ILE A 401 -2.84 16.06 11.69
CA ILE A 401 -2.05 17.24 11.30
C ILE A 401 -0.71 17.31 12.06
N SER A 402 -0.52 16.50 13.12
CA SER A 402 0.68 16.52 13.97
C SER A 402 1.98 16.28 13.21
N PHE A 403 1.97 15.44 12.18
CA PHE A 403 3.18 15.22 11.36
C PHE A 403 3.57 16.45 10.55
N MET A 404 2.59 17.14 9.99
CA MET A 404 2.79 18.40 9.28
C MET A 404 3.27 19.49 10.25
N ALA A 405 2.62 19.61 11.42
CA ALA A 405 3.00 20.58 12.45
C ALA A 405 4.44 20.35 12.90
N SER A 406 4.83 19.11 13.23
CA SER A 406 6.20 18.74 13.61
C SER A 406 7.21 19.13 12.53
N TYR A 407 6.88 18.86 11.26
CA TYR A 407 7.76 19.15 10.14
C TYR A 407 8.02 20.65 9.93
N PHE A 408 6.96 21.47 9.93
CA PHE A 408 7.06 22.90 9.64
C PHE A 408 7.53 23.73 10.84
N THR A 409 7.03 23.41 12.04
CA THR A 409 7.31 24.19 13.26
C THR A 409 8.58 23.74 13.97
N LYS A 410 9.03 22.50 13.75
CA LYS A 410 10.12 21.85 14.51
C LYS A 410 9.88 21.80 16.02
N LYS A 411 8.60 21.84 16.43
CA LYS A 411 8.14 21.74 17.81
C LYS A 411 7.57 20.36 18.11
N LYS A 412 7.41 20.03 19.39
CA LYS A 412 6.92 18.72 19.84
C LYS A 412 5.41 18.64 19.68
N THR A 413 4.92 17.58 19.07
CA THR A 413 3.48 17.36 18.91
C THR A 413 3.00 16.25 19.84
N LEU A 414 1.77 16.41 20.36
CA LEU A 414 1.08 15.40 21.16
C LEU A 414 0.63 14.24 20.27
N MET A 415 1.58 13.42 19.83
CA MET A 415 1.39 12.28 18.95
C MET A 415 2.54 11.29 19.16
N ALA A 416 2.33 10.02 18.82
CA ALA A 416 3.38 9.01 18.75
C ALA A 416 3.75 8.72 17.29
N LEU A 417 5.05 8.67 16.99
CA LEU A 417 5.54 8.18 15.69
C LEU A 417 5.55 6.64 15.65
N SER A 418 6.05 6.03 16.72
CA SER A 418 6.25 4.59 16.82
C SER A 418 5.03 3.91 17.43
N PRO A 419 4.56 2.79 16.83
CA PRO A 419 3.56 1.91 17.43
C PRO A 419 3.89 1.42 18.84
N GLN A 420 5.17 1.37 19.21
CA GLN A 420 5.59 0.97 20.56
C GLN A 420 5.16 1.99 21.63
N ALA A 421 4.86 3.24 21.23
CA ALA A 421 4.34 4.28 22.11
C ALA A 421 2.84 4.57 21.88
N TYR A 422 2.13 3.76 21.10
CA TYR A 422 0.71 4.01 20.79
C TYR A 422 -0.21 3.82 21.99
N GLU A 423 0.13 2.94 22.94
CA GLU A 423 -0.69 2.77 24.16
C GLU A 423 -0.74 4.05 24.98
N GLU A 424 0.40 4.76 25.14
CA GLU A 424 0.43 6.05 25.82
C GLU A 424 -0.37 7.12 25.06
N ALA A 425 -0.38 7.04 23.72
CA ALA A 425 -1.10 7.95 22.85
C ALA A 425 -2.57 7.54 22.60
N ALA A 426 -3.04 6.41 23.13
CA ALA A 426 -4.30 5.77 22.73
C ALA A 426 -5.50 6.70 22.93
N VAL A 427 -5.56 7.38 24.08
CA VAL A 427 -6.64 8.33 24.43
C VAL A 427 -6.78 9.44 23.39
N PHE A 428 -5.66 9.90 22.84
CA PHE A 428 -5.64 10.97 21.84
C PHE A 428 -5.87 10.43 20.41
N MET A 429 -5.33 9.26 20.09
CA MET A 429 -5.43 8.66 18.76
C MET A 429 -6.83 8.09 18.46
N LEU A 430 -7.46 7.46 19.45
CA LEU A 430 -8.77 6.82 19.30
C LEU A 430 -9.93 7.83 19.43
N GLY A 431 -9.66 9.02 19.98
CA GLY A 431 -10.67 9.98 20.42
C GLY A 431 -11.26 9.58 21.76
N SER A 432 -11.93 10.52 22.44
CA SER A 432 -12.44 10.37 23.82
C SER A 432 -13.05 8.97 24.05
N PRO A 433 -12.71 8.30 25.16
CA PRO A 433 -13.25 7.00 25.47
C PRO A 433 -14.77 7.01 25.32
N SER A 434 -15.34 5.92 24.80
CA SER A 434 -16.78 5.71 24.91
C SER A 434 -17.18 5.96 26.37
N LYS A 435 -18.37 6.53 26.64
CA LYS A 435 -18.82 6.92 28.00
C LYS A 435 -18.55 5.86 29.09
N LYS A 436 -18.43 4.58 28.71
CA LYS A 436 -18.03 3.47 29.57
C LYS A 436 -16.68 3.65 30.27
N ASN A 437 -15.67 4.19 29.60
CA ASN A 437 -14.30 4.25 30.16
C ASN A 437 -13.96 5.59 30.83
N ILE A 438 -14.84 6.61 30.72
CA ILE A 438 -14.66 7.88 31.46
C ILE A 438 -14.92 7.66 32.96
N GLY A 439 -15.81 6.76 33.33
CA GLY A 439 -16.10 6.44 34.74
C GLY A 439 -14.90 5.82 35.47
N GLU A 440 -14.05 5.07 34.76
CA GLU A 440 -12.86 4.42 35.34
C GLU A 440 -11.65 5.36 35.37
N LEU A 441 -11.50 6.27 34.40
CA LEU A 441 -10.40 7.25 34.35
C LEU A 441 -10.57 8.45 35.27
N VAL A 442 -11.78 8.71 35.76
CA VAL A 442 -12.08 9.80 36.73
C VAL A 442 -12.14 9.24 38.17
N GLY A 443 -12.03 7.91 38.33
CA GLY A 443 -12.05 7.21 39.62
C GLY A 443 -10.70 6.65 40.08
N ALA A 444 -9.61 6.91 39.34
CA ALA A 444 -8.23 6.60 39.69
C ALA A 444 -7.42 7.90 39.74
#